data_AF-A0A2U2HJW4-F1
#
_entry.id   AF-A0A2U2HJW4-F1
#
_cell.length_a   1.000
_cell.length_b   1.000
_cell.length_c   1.000
_cell.angle_alpha   90.00
_cell.angle_beta   90.00
_cell.angle_gamma   90.00
#
_symmetry.space_group_name_H-M   'P 1'
#
loop_
_entity.id
_entity.type
_entity.pdbx_description
1 polymer ?
#
loop_
_entity_poly.entity_id
_entity_poly.type
_entity_poly.pdbx_seq_one_letter_code
_entity_poly.pdbx_strand_id
1 'polypeptide(L)'
;MSDLHPLATGSMSPRGTTTVVGVNKPRIDPVDKKLLCAAMCKCDKAPNVGKDGKQLKQGCVAESLKGLDKALEHRSPFKQEVNYDMTRKPPSPIMDSGVKTKGHDYLPGWIRKHWGSVPAHPPTFTPGAGLIRRPDVVIVKDPLKPPTQDNIKQIVEMKFPPDSITPRQEAAYRRIAGDKNKLAVLEPDDCDCDSSEPEDPKMPVESLGFVAGALAWIAYILTRGKTPRPPMAPVPPLVPVL
;
A
#
# COMPACT_ATOMS: atom_id res chain seq x y z
N MET A 1 51.46 44.51 44.93
CA MET A 1 50.39 43.58 45.29
C MET A 1 49.11 44.20 44.75
N SER A 2 48.62 43.69 43.62
CA SER A 2 47.45 44.24 42.95
C SER A 2 46.59 43.07 42.51
N ASP A 3 45.37 43.09 43.02
CA ASP A 3 44.33 42.09 42.88
C ASP A 3 43.90 41.91 41.42
N LEU A 4 43.79 40.65 41.00
CA LEU A 4 43.23 40.26 39.70
C LEU A 4 41.81 39.71 39.90
N HIS A 5 40.85 40.36 39.25
CA HIS A 5 39.50 39.84 38.98
C HIS A 5 39.56 38.57 38.12
N PRO A 6 38.71 37.55 38.36
CA PRO A 6 38.44 36.53 37.36
C PRO A 6 37.28 36.95 36.44
N LEU A 7 37.56 36.99 35.13
CA LEU A 7 36.59 37.11 34.05
C LEU A 7 35.79 35.80 33.90
N ALA A 8 34.49 35.97 33.66
CA ALA A 8 33.50 34.93 33.47
C ALA A 8 33.82 34.00 32.27
N THR A 9 33.83 32.70 32.51
CA THR A 9 33.84 31.67 31.45
C THR A 9 32.42 31.34 31.03
N GLY A 10 32.00 31.83 29.86
CA GLY A 10 30.76 31.40 29.21
C GLY A 10 30.90 29.97 28.66
N SER A 11 30.27 29.01 29.34
CA SER A 11 30.18 27.63 28.87
C SER A 11 28.98 27.48 27.94
N MET A 12 29.22 26.94 26.74
CA MET A 12 28.18 26.62 25.75
C MET A 12 27.31 25.44 26.21
N SER A 13 25.99 25.58 26.04
CA SER A 13 24.98 24.55 26.29
C SER A 13 25.33 23.22 25.61
N PRO A 14 25.15 22.07 26.30
CA PRO A 14 25.37 20.77 25.68
C PRO A 14 24.31 20.51 24.62
N ARG A 15 24.80 20.08 23.45
CA ARG A 15 24.06 19.58 22.29
C ARG A 15 22.90 18.68 22.74
N GLY A 16 21.69 19.10 22.43
CA GLY A 16 20.49 18.29 22.61
C GLY A 16 20.63 16.99 21.83
N THR A 17 20.70 15.87 22.56
CA THR A 17 20.59 14.54 21.98
C THR A 17 19.13 14.36 21.57
N THR A 18 18.84 14.43 20.27
CA THR A 18 17.53 14.03 19.75
C THR A 18 17.42 12.53 19.92
N THR A 19 16.70 12.09 20.94
CA THR A 19 16.29 10.69 21.09
C THR A 19 15.45 10.35 19.86
N VAL A 20 15.97 9.53 18.96
CA VAL A 20 15.19 8.96 17.87
C VAL A 20 14.13 8.10 18.53
N VAL A 21 12.91 8.64 18.65
CA VAL A 21 11.75 7.89 19.09
C VAL A 21 11.43 6.91 17.95
N GLY A 22 12.08 5.74 17.99
CA GLY A 22 11.73 4.59 17.18
C GLY A 22 10.36 4.08 17.61
N VAL A 23 9.30 4.81 17.21
CA VAL A 23 7.96 4.23 17.20
C VAL A 23 8.07 3.04 16.26
N ASN A 24 7.93 1.82 16.79
CA ASN A 24 7.95 0.59 16.02
C ASN A 24 6.86 0.67 14.93
N LYS A 25 7.21 1.23 13.76
CA LYS A 25 6.33 1.28 12.60
C LYS A 25 6.05 -0.17 12.19
N PRO A 26 4.79 -0.53 11.90
CA PRO A 26 4.47 -1.85 11.38
C PRO A 26 5.35 -2.18 10.17
N ARG A 27 6.10 -3.28 10.26
CA ARG A 27 6.96 -3.74 9.18
C ARG A 27 6.14 -4.45 8.12
N ILE A 28 6.46 -4.19 6.86
CA ILE A 28 5.90 -4.96 5.74
C ILE A 28 6.63 -6.30 5.69
N ASP A 29 5.88 -7.38 5.49
CA ASP A 29 6.44 -8.71 5.28
C ASP A 29 7.51 -8.68 4.17
N PRO A 30 8.70 -9.28 4.35
CA PRO A 30 9.78 -9.18 3.37
C PRO A 30 9.39 -9.63 1.95
N VAL A 31 8.53 -10.64 1.81
CA VAL A 31 8.04 -11.14 0.52
C VAL A 31 7.19 -10.08 -0.15
N ASP A 32 6.23 -9.52 0.59
CA ASP A 32 5.34 -8.47 0.10
C ASP A 32 6.14 -7.21 -0.24
N LYS A 33 7.06 -6.82 0.66
CA LYS A 33 7.92 -5.64 0.50
C LYS A 33 8.73 -5.73 -0.79
N LYS A 34 9.33 -6.88 -1.10
CA LYS A 34 10.11 -7.06 -2.35
C LYS A 34 9.28 -6.76 -3.60
N LEU A 35 8.06 -7.28 -3.66
CA LEU A 35 7.17 -7.08 -4.81
C LEU A 35 6.69 -5.62 -4.90
N LEU A 36 6.28 -5.04 -3.79
CA LEU A 36 5.83 -3.65 -3.72
C LEU A 36 6.96 -2.68 -4.08
N CYS A 37 8.19 -2.94 -3.60
CA CYS A 37 9.37 -2.16 -3.94
C CYS A 37 9.76 -2.27 -5.41
N ALA A 38 9.67 -3.46 -6.02
CA ALA A 38 9.94 -3.60 -7.45
C ALA A 38 9.01 -2.73 -8.31
N ALA A 39 7.71 -2.68 -7.96
CA ALA A 39 6.76 -1.80 -8.63
C ALA A 39 7.05 -0.32 -8.32
N MET A 40 7.26 0.02 -7.05
CA MET A 40 7.52 1.39 -6.60
C MET A 40 8.77 1.98 -7.26
N CYS A 41 9.92 1.29 -7.21
CA CYS A 41 11.18 1.80 -7.76
C CYS A 41 11.11 1.99 -9.27
N LYS A 42 10.43 1.10 -9.99
CA LYS A 42 10.26 1.26 -11.44
C LYS A 42 9.35 2.45 -11.77
N CYS A 43 8.26 2.61 -11.02
CA CYS A 43 7.35 3.74 -11.18
C CYS A 43 7.90 5.06 -10.67
N ASP A 44 8.88 5.04 -9.76
CA ASP A 44 9.58 6.23 -9.30
C ASP A 44 10.48 6.80 -10.40
N LYS A 45 11.22 5.91 -11.09
CA LYS A 45 12.16 6.24 -12.17
C LYS A 45 11.47 6.51 -13.51
N ALA A 46 10.40 5.77 -13.82
CA ALA A 46 9.72 5.86 -15.11
C ALA A 46 8.18 5.85 -14.96
N PRO A 47 7.59 6.85 -14.29
CA PRO A 47 6.14 6.94 -14.15
C PRO A 47 5.44 7.23 -15.47
N ASN A 48 4.14 6.92 -15.52
CA ASN A 48 3.26 7.50 -16.53
C ASN A 48 3.22 9.02 -16.35
N VAL A 49 3.15 9.77 -17.46
CA VAL A 49 3.05 11.23 -17.46
C VAL A 49 1.61 11.62 -17.80
N GLY A 50 0.99 12.43 -16.95
CA GLY A 50 -0.34 12.99 -17.16
C GLY A 50 -0.38 14.00 -18.30
N LYS A 51 -1.59 14.38 -18.73
CA LYS A 51 -1.79 15.38 -19.79
C LYS A 51 -1.19 16.76 -19.44
N ASP A 52 -1.05 17.02 -18.15
CA ASP A 52 -0.49 18.23 -17.54
C ASP A 52 1.03 18.12 -17.28
N GLY A 53 1.69 17.03 -17.71
CA GLY A 53 3.09 16.78 -17.43
C GLY A 53 3.37 16.22 -16.03
N LYS A 54 2.33 16.00 -15.21
CA LYS A 54 2.49 15.46 -13.86
C LYS A 54 2.95 14.01 -13.91
N GLN A 55 3.94 13.67 -13.09
CA GLN A 55 4.37 12.28 -12.90
C GLN A 55 3.33 11.52 -12.06
N LEU A 56 2.70 10.51 -12.66
CA LEU A 56 1.64 9.69 -12.04
C LEU A 56 2.24 8.44 -11.37
N LYS A 57 3.14 8.64 -10.40
CA LYS A 57 3.88 7.54 -9.73
C LYS A 57 2.96 6.53 -9.05
N GLN A 58 2.04 6.99 -8.19
CA GLN A 58 1.05 6.11 -7.54
C GLN A 58 0.13 5.42 -8.56
N GLY A 59 -0.28 6.14 -9.61
CA GLY A 59 -1.08 5.58 -10.70
C GLY A 59 -0.36 4.45 -11.44
N CYS A 60 0.93 4.63 -11.72
CA CYS A 60 1.79 3.60 -12.30
C CYS A 60 1.86 2.34 -11.43
N VAL A 61 2.04 2.49 -10.11
CA VAL A 61 2.07 1.33 -9.20
C VAL A 61 0.71 0.63 -9.18
N ALA A 62 -0.38 1.39 -9.02
CA ALA A 62 -1.73 0.84 -9.02
C ALA A 62 -2.04 0.08 -10.32
N GLU A 63 -1.70 0.63 -11.49
CA GLU A 63 -1.86 -0.04 -12.78
C GLU A 63 -1.07 -1.33 -12.88
N SER A 64 0.20 -1.32 -12.44
CA SER A 64 1.06 -2.50 -12.49
C SER A 64 0.52 -3.67 -11.66
N LEU A 65 0.08 -3.37 -10.44
CA LEU A 65 -0.42 -4.37 -9.52
C LEU A 65 -1.86 -4.82 -9.89
N LYS A 66 -2.69 -3.93 -10.45
CA LYS A 66 -3.99 -4.32 -11.05
C LYS A 66 -3.80 -5.23 -12.26
N GLY A 67 -2.79 -4.95 -13.08
CA GLY A 67 -2.42 -5.80 -14.22
C GLY A 67 -1.99 -7.18 -13.75
N LEU A 68 -1.21 -7.27 -12.67
CA LEU A 68 -0.87 -8.54 -12.02
C LEU A 68 -2.11 -9.27 -11.50
N ASP A 69 -3.00 -8.58 -10.77
CA ASP A 69 -4.25 -9.18 -10.27
C ASP A 69 -5.12 -9.71 -11.41
N LYS A 70 -5.24 -8.96 -12.52
CA LYS A 70 -5.95 -9.41 -13.73
C LYS A 70 -5.29 -10.64 -14.38
N ALA A 71 -3.96 -10.66 -14.48
CA ALA A 71 -3.21 -11.81 -15.02
C ALA A 71 -3.38 -13.07 -14.16
N LEU A 72 -3.67 -12.89 -12.87
CA LEU A 72 -3.98 -13.94 -11.90
C LEU A 72 -5.49 -14.17 -11.73
N GLU A 73 -6.33 -13.73 -12.67
CA GLU A 73 -7.79 -13.90 -12.61
C GLU A 73 -8.42 -13.38 -11.30
N HIS A 74 -7.92 -12.23 -10.84
CA HIS A 74 -8.31 -11.61 -9.57
C HIS A 74 -7.95 -12.42 -8.32
N ARG A 75 -6.91 -13.25 -8.40
CA ARG A 75 -6.38 -14.05 -7.28
C ARG A 75 -4.99 -13.60 -6.83
N SER A 76 -4.60 -12.35 -7.11
CA SER A 76 -3.44 -11.75 -6.44
C SER A 76 -3.77 -11.47 -4.97
N PRO A 77 -2.85 -11.68 -4.02
CA PRO A 77 -3.05 -11.28 -2.63
C PRO A 77 -2.98 -9.76 -2.46
N PHE A 78 -2.40 -9.05 -3.43
CA PHE A 78 -2.37 -7.59 -3.45
C PHE A 78 -3.65 -7.10 -4.13
N LYS A 79 -4.50 -6.37 -3.40
CA LYS A 79 -5.74 -5.76 -3.89
C LYS A 79 -5.61 -4.25 -3.92
N GLN A 80 -5.68 -3.66 -5.11
CA GLN A 80 -5.36 -2.26 -5.34
C GLN A 80 -6.62 -1.43 -5.39
N GLU A 81 -6.58 -0.26 -4.77
CA GLU A 81 -7.63 0.75 -4.87
C GLU A 81 -9.05 0.18 -4.61
N VAL A 82 -9.18 -0.75 -3.67
CA VAL A 82 -10.48 -1.28 -3.26
C VAL A 82 -11.20 -0.22 -2.43
N ASN A 83 -12.43 0.12 -2.82
CA ASN A 83 -13.27 1.05 -2.07
C ASN A 83 -13.88 0.34 -0.85
N TYR A 84 -13.89 1.01 0.30
CA TYR A 84 -14.54 0.54 1.53
C TYR A 84 -15.64 1.48 1.94
N ASP A 85 -16.80 0.91 2.24
CA ASP A 85 -17.90 1.57 2.92
C ASP A 85 -17.58 1.69 4.42
N MET A 86 -17.32 2.92 4.85
CA MET A 86 -16.90 3.27 6.21
C MET A 86 -18.09 3.42 7.18
N THR A 87 -19.33 3.35 6.69
CA THR A 87 -20.53 3.43 7.53
C THR A 87 -20.77 2.13 8.29
N ARG A 88 -20.25 1.00 7.77
CA ARG A 88 -20.36 -0.33 8.36
C ARG A 88 -19.37 -0.56 9.50
N LYS A 89 -19.67 -1.55 10.33
CA LYS A 89 -18.85 -2.03 11.44
C LYS A 89 -18.72 -3.56 11.37
N PRO A 90 -17.58 -4.10 10.92
CA PRO A 90 -16.39 -3.41 10.40
C PRO A 90 -16.65 -2.71 9.04
N PRO A 91 -15.78 -1.78 8.59
CA PRO A 91 -15.84 -1.25 7.23
C PRO A 91 -15.82 -2.39 6.20
N SER A 92 -16.66 -2.31 5.18
CA SER A 92 -16.83 -3.40 4.19
C SER A 92 -16.25 -3.03 2.84
N PRO A 93 -15.51 -3.93 2.18
CA PRO A 93 -15.07 -3.67 0.81
C PRO A 93 -16.26 -3.67 -0.16
N ILE A 94 -16.18 -2.82 -1.18
CA ILE A 94 -17.14 -2.70 -2.27
C ILE A 94 -16.60 -3.51 -3.45
N MET A 95 -17.13 -4.73 -3.58
CA MET A 95 -16.65 -5.73 -4.53
C MET A 95 -17.55 -5.83 -5.78
N ASP A 96 -16.99 -6.41 -6.83
CA ASP A 96 -17.71 -6.84 -8.03
C ASP A 96 -18.72 -7.95 -7.68
N SER A 97 -19.88 -7.96 -8.35
CA SER A 97 -20.94 -8.93 -8.08
C SER A 97 -20.68 -10.31 -8.67
N GLY A 98 -19.90 -10.40 -9.75
CA GLY A 98 -19.56 -11.65 -10.43
C GLY A 98 -18.23 -12.25 -9.93
N VAL A 99 -17.30 -11.42 -9.47
CA VAL A 99 -15.98 -11.85 -8.97
C VAL A 99 -15.72 -11.30 -7.58
N LYS A 100 -15.96 -12.12 -6.55
CA LYS A 100 -15.87 -11.71 -5.13
C LYS A 100 -14.50 -11.17 -4.68
N THR A 101 -13.43 -11.44 -5.42
CA THR A 101 -12.05 -11.00 -5.12
C THR A 101 -11.63 -9.77 -5.89
N LYS A 102 -12.50 -9.25 -6.76
CA LYS A 102 -12.29 -8.06 -7.60
C LYS A 102 -13.06 -6.88 -7.01
N GLY A 103 -12.39 -5.73 -6.85
CA GLY A 103 -13.06 -4.49 -6.46
C GLY A 103 -14.05 -4.01 -7.52
N HIS A 104 -15.10 -3.30 -7.13
CA HIS A 104 -16.08 -2.79 -8.09
C HIS A 104 -15.49 -1.67 -8.96
N ASP A 105 -15.55 -1.83 -10.30
CA ASP A 105 -14.88 -0.93 -11.25
C ASP A 105 -15.45 0.51 -11.27
N TYR A 106 -16.77 0.65 -11.09
CA TYR A 106 -17.45 1.94 -11.22
C TYR A 106 -18.20 2.36 -9.95
N LEU A 107 -17.49 3.01 -9.03
CA LEU A 107 -18.02 3.46 -7.75
C LEU A 107 -19.28 4.35 -7.84
N PRO A 108 -19.38 5.36 -8.74
CA PRO A 108 -20.58 6.19 -8.83
C PRO A 108 -21.84 5.39 -9.17
N GLY A 109 -21.73 4.36 -10.01
CA GLY A 109 -22.85 3.46 -10.32
C GLY A 109 -23.26 2.63 -9.11
N TRP A 110 -22.27 2.12 -8.36
CA TRP A 110 -22.53 1.41 -7.11
C TRP A 110 -23.27 2.28 -6.09
N ILE A 111 -22.82 3.53 -5.87
CA ILE A 111 -23.46 4.48 -4.96
C ILE A 111 -24.92 4.72 -5.39
N ARG A 112 -25.17 5.06 -6.66
CA ARG A 112 -26.55 5.31 -7.14
C ARG A 112 -27.48 4.12 -6.91
N LYS A 113 -26.97 2.90 -7.07
CA LYS A 113 -27.76 1.67 -6.95
C LYS A 113 -27.98 1.22 -5.51
N HIS A 114 -26.98 1.38 -4.64
CA HIS A 114 -26.94 0.73 -3.32
C HIS A 114 -26.93 1.68 -2.13
N TRP A 115 -26.77 3.00 -2.34
CA TRP A 115 -26.63 3.92 -1.20
C TRP A 115 -27.90 3.97 -0.34
N GLY A 116 -29.08 4.08 -0.95
CA GLY A 116 -30.35 4.13 -0.22
C GLY A 116 -30.80 2.79 0.37
N SER A 117 -30.16 1.67 0.04
CA SER A 117 -30.59 0.33 0.50
C SER A 117 -29.95 -0.09 1.82
N VAL A 118 -29.03 0.69 2.39
CA VAL A 118 -28.34 0.37 3.64
C VAL A 118 -28.82 1.32 4.74
N PRO A 119 -29.52 0.84 5.78
CA PRO A 119 -30.05 1.70 6.84
C PRO A 119 -29.00 2.52 7.60
N ALA A 120 -27.74 2.05 7.63
CA ALA A 120 -26.63 2.76 8.27
C ALA A 120 -26.11 3.96 7.47
N HIS A 121 -26.51 4.12 6.21
CA HIS A 121 -26.08 5.24 5.38
C HIS A 121 -26.81 6.53 5.75
N PRO A 122 -26.13 7.70 5.73
CA PRO A 122 -26.80 8.98 5.64
C PRO A 122 -27.76 9.03 4.44
N PRO A 123 -28.89 9.77 4.53
CA PRO A 123 -29.90 9.85 3.46
C PRO A 123 -29.33 10.23 2.09
N THR A 124 -28.30 11.07 2.07
CA THR A 124 -27.61 11.51 0.86
C THR A 124 -26.12 11.17 0.96
N PHE A 125 -25.54 10.70 -0.15
CA PHE A 125 -24.10 10.53 -0.25
C PHE A 125 -23.41 11.90 -0.38
N THR A 126 -22.50 12.20 0.54
CA THR A 126 -21.68 13.43 0.48
C THR A 126 -20.23 13.09 0.08
N PRO A 127 -19.79 13.47 -1.13
CA PRO A 127 -18.39 13.33 -1.53
C PRO A 127 -17.44 14.02 -0.54
N GLY A 128 -16.27 13.42 -0.28
CA GLY A 128 -15.28 14.02 0.63
C GLY A 128 -15.60 13.91 2.12
N ALA A 129 -16.81 13.49 2.52
CA ALA A 129 -17.18 13.26 3.92
C ALA A 129 -16.44 12.07 4.55
N GLY A 130 -15.75 11.25 3.74
CA GLY A 130 -14.99 10.10 4.22
C GLY A 130 -15.84 8.85 4.48
N LEU A 131 -17.06 8.85 3.94
CA LEU A 131 -18.00 7.72 3.96
C LEU A 131 -17.49 6.53 3.14
N ILE A 132 -16.66 6.81 2.12
CA ILE A 132 -15.96 5.81 1.33
C ILE A 132 -14.46 6.12 1.38
N ARG A 133 -13.65 5.09 1.53
CA ARG A 133 -12.18 5.18 1.61
C ARG A 133 -11.54 4.14 0.69
N ARG A 134 -10.36 4.48 0.15
CA ARG A 134 -9.69 3.67 -0.85
C ARG A 134 -8.19 3.64 -0.57
N PRO A 135 -7.71 2.64 0.19
CA PRO A 135 -6.28 2.43 0.39
C PRO A 135 -5.58 2.09 -0.92
N ASP A 136 -4.28 2.37 -1.01
CA ASP A 136 -3.49 2.05 -2.22
C ASP A 136 -3.39 0.54 -2.44
N VAL A 137 -2.95 -0.21 -1.41
CA VAL A 137 -2.82 -1.66 -1.46
C VAL A 137 -3.38 -2.30 -0.19
N VAL A 138 -4.26 -3.28 -0.37
CA VAL A 138 -4.72 -4.19 0.68
C VAL A 138 -4.18 -5.59 0.41
N ILE A 139 -3.36 -6.10 1.31
CA ILE A 139 -2.80 -7.44 1.24
C ILE A 139 -3.72 -8.39 2.01
N VAL A 140 -4.18 -9.45 1.35
CA VAL A 140 -5.05 -10.46 1.95
C VAL A 140 -4.30 -11.73 2.35
N LYS A 141 -4.80 -12.43 3.36
CA LYS A 141 -4.28 -13.74 3.80
C LYS A 141 -4.65 -14.85 2.81
N ASP A 142 -5.89 -14.83 2.34
CA ASP A 142 -6.46 -15.77 1.39
C ASP A 142 -6.90 -15.01 0.11
N PRO A 143 -6.20 -15.20 -1.02
CA PRO A 143 -6.49 -14.51 -2.27
C PRO A 143 -7.81 -14.94 -2.93
N LEU A 144 -8.45 -16.00 -2.44
CA LEU A 144 -9.75 -16.48 -2.90
C LEU A 144 -10.93 -15.88 -2.13
N LYS A 145 -10.66 -14.98 -1.18
CA LYS A 145 -11.66 -14.29 -0.38
C LYS A 145 -11.59 -12.77 -0.60
N PRO A 146 -12.72 -12.05 -0.42
CA PRO A 146 -12.71 -10.59 -0.45
C PRO A 146 -11.78 -10.03 0.65
N PRO A 147 -11.30 -8.79 0.52
CA PRO A 147 -10.47 -8.15 1.53
C PRO A 147 -11.35 -7.62 2.69
N THR A 148 -12.11 -8.50 3.32
CA THR A 148 -12.82 -8.20 4.58
C THR A 148 -11.83 -8.13 5.74
N GLN A 149 -12.17 -7.42 6.81
CA GLN A 149 -11.25 -7.13 7.92
C GLN A 149 -10.55 -8.37 8.53
N ASP A 150 -11.24 -9.50 8.59
CA ASP A 150 -10.73 -10.80 9.03
C ASP A 150 -9.68 -11.41 8.07
N ASN A 151 -9.85 -11.15 6.77
CA ASN A 151 -8.96 -11.61 5.70
C ASN A 151 -7.82 -10.62 5.37
N ILE A 152 -7.84 -9.40 5.91
CA ILE A 152 -6.74 -8.45 5.73
C ILE A 152 -5.51 -8.92 6.52
N LYS A 153 -4.42 -9.15 5.78
CA LYS A 153 -3.06 -9.33 6.31
C LYS A 153 -2.49 -7.96 6.70
N GLN A 154 -2.47 -7.03 5.76
CA GLN A 154 -1.90 -5.68 5.94
C GLN A 154 -2.51 -4.70 4.94
N ILE A 155 -2.55 -3.42 5.29
CA ILE A 155 -2.79 -2.31 4.37
C ILE A 155 -1.46 -1.57 4.21
N VAL A 156 -1.08 -1.30 2.97
CA VAL A 156 0.10 -0.51 2.63
C VAL A 156 -0.37 0.73 1.89
N GLU A 157 -0.13 1.89 2.50
CA GLU A 157 -0.27 3.19 1.83
C GLU A 157 1.07 3.56 1.20
N MET A 158 1.07 3.86 -0.10
CA MET A 158 2.28 4.19 -0.84
C MET A 158 2.39 5.69 -1.03
N LYS A 159 3.51 6.27 -0.60
CA LYS A 159 3.75 7.71 -0.73
C LYS A 159 5.00 7.97 -1.58
N PHE A 160 4.94 9.02 -2.38
CA PHE A 160 6.07 9.52 -3.14
C PHE A 160 6.28 10.97 -2.73
N PRO A 161 7.46 11.35 -2.21
CA PRO A 161 7.71 12.71 -1.79
C PRO A 161 7.34 13.74 -2.88
N PRO A 162 6.76 14.89 -2.51
CA PRO A 162 6.53 15.38 -1.14
C PRO A 162 5.23 14.89 -0.47
N ASP A 163 4.47 13.99 -1.11
CA ASP A 163 3.21 13.50 -0.54
C ASP A 163 3.46 12.66 0.72
N SER A 164 2.63 12.84 1.74
CA SER A 164 2.69 12.06 3.00
C SER A 164 1.31 11.58 3.41
N ILE A 165 1.25 10.57 4.28
CA ILE A 165 -0.03 10.08 4.80
C ILE A 165 -0.67 11.14 5.70
N THR A 166 -1.94 11.45 5.46
CA THR A 166 -2.67 12.38 6.33
C THR A 166 -3.23 11.64 7.56
N PRO A 167 -3.41 12.32 8.72
CA PRO A 167 -4.02 11.71 9.90
C PRO A 167 -5.41 11.10 9.62
N ARG A 168 -6.16 11.71 8.68
CA ARG A 168 -7.48 11.25 8.25
C ARG A 168 -7.41 9.96 7.44
N GLN A 169 -6.39 9.80 6.59
CA GLN A 169 -6.13 8.53 5.89
C GLN A 169 -5.70 7.46 6.87
N GLU A 170 -4.73 7.77 7.74
CA GLU A 170 -4.22 6.84 8.74
C GLU A 170 -5.33 6.30 9.64
N ALA A 171 -6.16 7.17 10.22
CA ALA A 171 -7.28 6.75 11.06
C ALA A 171 -8.29 5.88 10.30
N ALA A 172 -8.60 6.23 9.05
CA ALA A 172 -9.52 5.44 8.23
C ALA A 172 -8.96 4.05 7.91
N TYR A 173 -7.69 3.96 7.52
CA TYR A 173 -7.09 2.70 7.10
C TYR A 173 -6.78 1.78 8.28
N ARG A 174 -6.43 2.32 9.45
CA ARG A 174 -6.39 1.53 10.69
C ARG A 174 -7.76 0.94 11.02
N ARG A 175 -8.85 1.71 10.83
CA ARG A 175 -10.22 1.20 11.04
C ARG A 175 -10.61 0.12 10.03
N ILE A 176 -10.17 0.23 8.77
CA ILE A 176 -10.38 -0.83 7.76
C ILE A 176 -9.60 -2.09 8.16
N ALA A 177 -8.32 -1.95 8.50
CA ALA A 177 -7.44 -3.06 8.85
C ALA A 177 -7.85 -3.80 10.13
N GLY A 178 -8.57 -3.14 11.04
CA GLY A 178 -9.02 -3.69 12.32
C GLY A 178 -7.94 -3.73 13.41
N ASP A 179 -6.69 -3.46 13.04
CA ASP A 179 -5.55 -3.37 13.95
C ASP A 179 -4.58 -2.30 13.43
N LYS A 180 -4.09 -1.44 14.33
CA LYS A 180 -3.10 -0.41 14.02
C LYS A 180 -1.78 -0.99 13.51
N ASN A 181 -1.45 -2.22 13.93
CA ASN A 181 -0.24 -2.93 13.53
C ASN A 181 -0.32 -3.50 12.10
N LYS A 182 -1.47 -3.36 11.44
CA LYS A 182 -1.68 -3.80 10.06
C LYS A 182 -1.64 -2.65 9.05
N LEU A 183 -1.32 -1.42 9.45
CA LEU A 183 -1.12 -0.31 8.52
C LEU A 183 0.37 0.03 8.43
N ALA A 184 0.94 -0.05 7.23
CA ALA A 184 2.28 0.41 6.92
C ALA A 184 2.23 1.53 5.87
N VAL A 185 3.22 2.42 5.93
CA VAL A 185 3.52 3.37 4.86
C VAL A 185 4.76 2.85 4.15
N LEU A 186 4.77 2.91 2.82
CA LEU A 186 5.94 2.59 2.00
C LEU A 186 6.30 3.81 1.14
N GLU A 187 7.55 4.22 1.22
CA GLU A 187 8.16 5.29 0.43
C GLU A 187 9.37 4.75 -0.38
N PRO A 188 9.84 5.45 -1.44
CA PRO A 188 11.00 5.00 -2.21
C PRO A 188 12.25 4.73 -1.36
N ASP A 189 12.48 5.54 -0.32
CA ASP A 189 13.60 5.39 0.61
C ASP A 189 13.51 4.11 1.45
N ASP A 190 12.30 3.56 1.65
CA ASP A 190 12.14 2.26 2.32
C ASP A 190 12.56 1.09 1.41
N CYS A 191 12.71 1.32 0.11
CA CYS A 191 12.97 0.32 -0.92
C CYS A 191 14.39 0.34 -1.49
N ASP A 192 15.24 1.27 -1.03
CA ASP A 192 16.59 1.50 -1.55
C ASP A 192 16.62 1.56 -3.09
N CYS A 193 15.66 2.28 -3.69
CA CYS A 193 15.45 2.29 -5.15
C CYS A 193 16.67 2.75 -5.96
N ASP A 194 17.64 3.41 -5.33
CA ASP A 194 18.90 3.87 -5.93
C ASP A 194 20.03 2.84 -5.85
N SER A 195 19.84 1.75 -5.10
CA SER A 195 20.80 0.65 -4.99
C SER A 195 20.75 -0.31 -6.19
N SER A 196 21.92 -0.86 -6.55
CA SER A 196 22.02 -1.96 -7.51
C SER A 196 21.65 -3.28 -6.82
N GLU A 197 20.39 -3.66 -6.97
CA GLU A 197 19.72 -4.89 -6.50
C GLU A 197 19.54 -5.02 -4.96
N PRO A 198 18.29 -5.09 -4.47
CA PRO A 198 18.05 -5.37 -3.05
C PRO A 198 18.49 -6.80 -2.70
N GLU A 199 19.07 -6.98 -1.50
CA GLU A 199 19.39 -8.31 -0.98
C GLU A 199 18.17 -9.23 -1.02
N ASP A 200 18.32 -10.42 -1.59
CA ASP A 200 17.25 -11.41 -1.61
C ASP A 200 16.93 -11.85 -0.18
N PRO A 201 15.72 -11.57 0.34
CA PRO A 201 15.36 -12.06 1.66
C PRO A 201 15.39 -13.60 1.65
N LYS A 202 15.82 -14.21 2.76
CA LYS A 202 15.74 -15.66 2.97
C LYS A 202 14.26 -16.08 2.95
N MET A 203 13.76 -16.43 1.78
CA MET A 203 12.36 -16.74 1.52
C MET A 203 12.13 -18.26 1.41
N PRO A 204 10.99 -18.79 1.90
CA PRO A 204 10.58 -20.17 1.62
C PRO A 204 10.53 -20.45 0.11
N VAL A 205 10.93 -21.66 -0.32
CA VAL A 205 11.02 -22.01 -1.76
C VAL A 205 9.68 -21.85 -2.49
N GLU A 206 8.58 -22.18 -1.84
CA GLU A 206 7.22 -22.02 -2.39
C GLU A 206 6.89 -20.55 -2.70
N SER A 207 7.36 -19.62 -1.85
CA SER A 207 7.18 -18.19 -2.08
C SER A 207 8.08 -17.66 -3.19
N LEU A 208 9.25 -18.27 -3.42
CA LEU A 208 10.16 -17.87 -4.51
C LEU A 208 9.51 -18.03 -5.89
N GLY A 209 8.78 -19.13 -6.12
CA GLY A 209 8.09 -19.37 -7.39
C GLY A 209 7.03 -18.32 -7.70
N PHE A 210 6.19 -17.99 -6.70
CA PHE A 210 5.21 -16.90 -6.83
C PHE A 210 5.89 -15.55 -7.04
N VAL A 211 6.88 -15.21 -6.23
CA VAL A 211 7.60 -13.93 -6.31
C VAL A 211 8.25 -13.75 -7.67
N ALA A 212 8.99 -14.74 -8.16
CA ALA A 212 9.64 -14.67 -9.47
C ALA A 212 8.61 -14.49 -10.60
N GLY A 213 7.52 -15.26 -10.57
CA GLY A 213 6.43 -15.13 -11.54
C GLY A 213 5.75 -13.75 -11.49
N ALA A 214 5.46 -13.24 -10.31
CA ALA A 214 4.83 -11.95 -10.12
C ALA A 214 5.75 -10.79 -10.54
N LEU A 215 7.04 -10.84 -10.23
CA LEU A 215 8.03 -9.87 -10.69
C LEU A 215 8.17 -9.87 -12.21
N ALA A 216 8.16 -11.04 -12.85
CA ALA A 216 8.17 -11.14 -14.32
C ALA A 216 6.91 -10.49 -14.93
N TRP A 217 5.73 -10.71 -14.33
CA TRP A 217 4.48 -10.05 -14.75
C TRP A 217 4.53 -8.54 -14.56
N ILE A 218 4.99 -8.04 -13.41
CA ILE A 218 5.16 -6.61 -13.14
C ILE A 218 6.12 -6.00 -14.17
N ALA A 219 7.24 -6.66 -14.46
CA ALA A 219 8.17 -6.22 -15.50
C ALA A 219 7.51 -6.15 -16.88
N TYR A 220 6.77 -7.19 -17.28
CA TYR A 220 6.02 -7.24 -18.55
C TYR A 220 5.01 -6.09 -18.67
N ILE A 221 4.21 -5.86 -17.64
CA ILE A 221 3.20 -4.80 -17.60
C ILE A 221 3.86 -3.42 -17.69
N LEU A 222 4.84 -3.17 -16.83
CA LEU A 222 5.52 -1.87 -16.76
C LEU A 222 6.40 -1.58 -17.99
N THR A 223 6.82 -2.60 -18.74
CA THR A 223 7.49 -2.39 -20.05
C THR A 223 6.53 -2.34 -21.23
N ARG A 224 5.21 -2.41 -20.99
CA ARG A 224 4.17 -2.49 -22.04
C ARG A 224 4.41 -3.66 -23.02
N GLY A 225 4.86 -4.79 -22.48
CA GLY A 225 5.05 -6.03 -23.23
C GLY A 225 6.34 -6.15 -24.02
N LYS A 226 7.34 -5.29 -23.78
CA LYS A 226 8.66 -5.40 -24.43
C LYS A 226 9.50 -6.56 -23.91
N THR A 227 9.21 -7.08 -22.72
CA THR A 227 9.83 -8.32 -22.22
C THR A 227 9.04 -9.54 -22.71
N PRO A 228 9.64 -10.74 -22.72
CA PRO A 228 8.91 -11.97 -22.99
C PRO A 228 7.67 -12.11 -22.09
N ARG A 229 6.57 -12.58 -22.67
CA ARG A 229 5.33 -12.80 -21.90
C ARG A 229 5.58 -13.91 -20.87
N PRO A 230 5.42 -13.63 -19.56
CA PRO A 230 5.62 -14.64 -18.54
C PRO A 230 4.52 -15.72 -18.61
N PRO A 231 4.81 -16.95 -18.16
CA PRO A 231 3.77 -17.94 -17.92
C PRO A 231 2.80 -17.44 -16.83
N MET A 232 1.63 -18.07 -16.71
CA MET A 232 0.74 -17.78 -15.58
C MET A 232 1.51 -18.01 -14.28
N ALA A 233 1.59 -16.98 -13.43
CA ALA A 233 2.25 -17.12 -12.15
C ALA A 233 1.44 -18.09 -11.27
N PRO A 234 2.11 -18.96 -10.49
CA PRO A 234 1.41 -19.86 -9.58
C PRO A 234 0.61 -19.04 -8.56
N VAL A 235 -0.55 -19.53 -8.14
CA VAL A 235 -1.30 -18.89 -7.05
C VAL A 235 -0.44 -18.98 -5.78
N PRO A 236 -0.26 -17.88 -5.04
CA PRO A 236 0.56 -17.92 -3.84
C PRO A 236 -0.03 -18.90 -2.82
N PRO A 237 0.80 -19.62 -2.06
CA PRO A 237 0.33 -20.48 -0.98
C PRO A 237 -0.45 -19.65 0.03
N LEU A 238 -1.47 -20.27 0.63
CA LEU A 238 -2.23 -19.64 1.72
C LEU A 238 -1.27 -19.27 2.85
N VAL A 239 -1.35 -18.03 3.34
CA VAL A 239 -0.61 -17.66 4.55
C VAL A 239 -1.22 -18.45 5.72
N PRO A 240 -0.44 -19.27 6.44
CA PRO A 240 -0.95 -19.97 7.61
C PRO A 240 -1.51 -18.94 8.59
N VAL A 241 -2.75 -19.16 9.05
CA VAL A 241 -3.30 -18.37 10.15
C VAL A 241 -2.59 -18.83 11.41
N LEU A 242 -1.62 -18.03 11.88
CA LEU A 242 -1.07 -18.14 13.22
C LEU A 242 -2.05 -17.57 14.26
#